data_AF-A0A7D7ZKG1-F1
#
_entry.id   AF-A0A7D7ZKG1-F1
#
_cell.length_a   1.000
_cell.length_b   1.000
_cell.length_c   1.000
_cell.angle_alpha   90.00
_cell.angle_beta   90.00
_cell.angle_gamma   90.00
#
_symmetry.space_group_name_H-M   'P 1'
#
loop_
_entity.id
_entity.type
_entity.pdbx_description
1 polymer ?
#
loop_
_entity_poly.entity_id
_entity_poly.type
_entity_poly.pdbx_seq_one_letter_code
_entity_poly.pdbx_strand_id
1 'polypeptide(L)'
;MTKIYDAESHDRFIAILDDEGVTYRVNEHGQIHYPISERSKIKAAKESIWGLSDETKKGAVVNEKVASKISKKLSDNKIPFKISHEEGTSTITWNAKYDKSAMQIVSDVIREAEK
;
A
#
# COMPACT_ATOMS: atom_id res chain seq x y z
N MET A 1 -1.38 -3.88 9.42
CA MET A 1 -1.45 -2.45 9.79
C MET A 1 -1.72 -1.67 8.51
N THR A 2 -2.76 -0.84 8.46
CA THR A 2 -3.11 -0.07 7.25
C THR A 2 -3.48 1.33 7.72
N LYS A 3 -2.68 2.34 7.37
CA LYS A 3 -3.08 3.75 7.51
C LYS A 3 -3.98 4.05 6.31
N ILE A 4 -5.23 4.41 6.58
CA ILE A 4 -6.16 4.88 5.56
C ILE A 4 -5.97 6.39 5.51
N TYR A 5 -5.47 6.91 4.38
CA TYR A 5 -5.15 8.34 4.21
C TYR A 5 -6.35 9.17 3.70
N ASP A 6 -7.49 8.52 3.43
CA ASP A 6 -8.71 9.14 2.89
C ASP A 6 -9.87 9.01 3.89
N ALA A 7 -10.38 10.14 4.38
CA ALA A 7 -11.43 10.18 5.41
C ALA A 7 -12.76 9.57 4.92
N GLU A 8 -13.09 9.75 3.64
CA GLU A 8 -14.31 9.18 3.04
C GLU A 8 -14.25 7.64 2.99
N SER A 9 -13.11 7.09 2.58
CA SER A 9 -12.86 5.65 2.57
C SER A 9 -12.82 5.07 3.99
N HIS A 10 -12.34 5.84 4.97
CA HIS A 10 -12.34 5.43 6.38
C HIS A 10 -13.76 5.32 6.93
N ASP A 11 -14.61 6.33 6.69
CA ASP A 11 -16.00 6.33 7.16
C ASP A 11 -16.84 5.26 6.47
N ARG A 12 -16.63 5.04 5.16
CA ARG A 12 -17.23 3.90 4.46
C ARG A 12 -16.80 2.57 5.05
N PHE A 13 -15.55 2.45 5.47
CA PHE A 13 -15.05 1.21 6.05
C PHE A 13 -15.68 0.93 7.40
N ILE A 14 -15.77 1.93 8.27
CA ILE A 14 -16.50 1.84 9.53
C ILE A 14 -17.96 1.42 9.30
N ALA A 15 -18.64 2.04 8.33
CA ALA A 15 -20.03 1.70 8.02
C ALA A 15 -20.22 0.23 7.59
N ILE A 16 -19.30 -0.33 6.80
CA ILE A 16 -19.34 -1.76 6.43
C ILE A 16 -19.06 -2.64 7.67
N LEU A 17 -18.13 -2.25 8.54
CA LEU A 17 -17.86 -3.00 9.76
C LEU A 17 -19.06 -3.04 10.71
N ASP A 18 -19.79 -1.93 10.83
CA ASP A 18 -21.01 -1.84 11.62
C ASP A 18 -22.13 -2.72 11.04
N ASP A 19 -22.32 -2.70 9.72
CA ASP A 19 -23.31 -3.53 9.01
C ASP A 19 -23.02 -5.04 9.16
N GLU A 20 -21.74 -5.43 9.07
CA GLU A 20 -21.31 -6.82 9.26
C GLU A 20 -21.22 -7.26 10.73
N GLY A 21 -21.50 -6.36 11.68
CA GLY A 21 -21.41 -6.62 13.12
C GLY A 21 -20.01 -6.98 13.60
N VAL A 22 -18.98 -6.44 12.94
CA VAL A 22 -17.57 -6.68 13.28
C VAL A 22 -17.21 -5.88 14.52
N THR A 23 -16.61 -6.54 15.52
CA THR A 23 -16.08 -5.82 16.69
C THR A 23 -14.78 -5.11 16.31
N TYR A 24 -14.73 -3.79 16.42
CA TYR A 24 -13.52 -2.99 16.23
C TYR A 24 -13.36 -1.88 17.28
N ARG A 25 -12.18 -1.28 17.34
CA ARG A 25 -11.88 -0.08 18.13
C ARG A 25 -11.04 0.88 17.31
N VAL A 26 -11.40 2.16 17.29
CA VAL A 26 -10.62 3.22 16.67
C VAL A 26 -9.80 3.92 17.76
N ASN A 27 -8.49 4.07 17.56
CA ASN A 27 -7.64 4.82 18.50
C ASN A 27 -7.58 6.33 18.16
N GLU A 28 -6.93 7.12 19.02
CA GLU A 28 -6.78 8.57 18.86
C GLU A 28 -6.02 8.99 17.58
N HIS A 29 -5.35 8.04 16.92
CA HIS A 29 -4.65 8.24 15.65
C HIS A 29 -5.47 7.79 14.43
N GLY A 30 -6.75 7.45 14.59
CA GLY A 30 -7.61 6.98 13.50
C GLY A 30 -7.28 5.56 13.02
N GLN A 31 -6.64 4.73 13.86
CA GLN A 31 -6.31 3.35 13.51
C GLN A 31 -7.40 2.40 14.01
N ILE A 32 -7.84 1.51 13.13
CA ILE A 32 -8.88 0.52 13.42
C ILE A 32 -8.25 -0.80 13.85
N HIS A 33 -8.52 -1.19 15.09
CA HIS A 33 -8.12 -2.45 15.71
C HIS A 33 -9.30 -3.42 15.72
N TYR A 34 -9.07 -4.67 15.34
CA TYR A 34 -10.08 -5.72 15.31
C TYR A 34 -9.46 -7.06 15.78
N PRO A 35 -10.26 -7.97 16.36
CA PRO A 35 -9.78 -9.28 16.74
C PRO A 35 -9.45 -10.12 15.49
N ILE A 36 -8.45 -11.00 15.62
CA ILE A 36 -7.95 -11.80 14.49
C ILE A 36 -9.02 -12.75 13.92
N SER A 37 -10.01 -13.13 14.73
CA SER A 37 -11.17 -13.93 14.32
C SER A 37 -11.97 -13.28 13.19
N GLU A 38 -12.03 -11.94 13.15
CA GLU A 38 -12.80 -11.18 12.16
C GLU A 38 -11.97 -10.84 10.91
N ARG A 39 -10.73 -11.33 10.81
CA ARG A 39 -9.80 -10.98 9.72
C ARG A 39 -10.40 -11.23 8.33
N SER A 40 -11.19 -12.28 8.15
CA SER A 40 -11.84 -12.60 6.87
C SER A 40 -12.88 -11.54 6.47
N LYS A 41 -13.71 -11.09 7.41
CA LYS A 41 -14.70 -10.03 7.20
C LYS A 41 -14.03 -8.68 6.94
N ILE A 42 -13.00 -8.36 7.72
CA ILE A 42 -12.17 -7.18 7.48
C ILE A 42 -11.56 -7.19 6.07
N LYS A 43 -11.08 -8.35 5.61
CA LYS A 43 -10.53 -8.48 4.26
C LYS A 43 -11.61 -8.19 3.22
N ALA A 44 -12.81 -8.76 3.35
CA ALA A 44 -13.93 -8.50 2.44
C ALA A 44 -14.34 -7.01 2.44
N ALA A 45 -14.50 -6.40 3.62
CA ALA A 45 -14.81 -4.98 3.76
C ALA A 45 -13.75 -4.08 3.13
N LYS A 46 -12.46 -4.44 3.28
CA LYS A 46 -11.36 -3.74 2.60
C LYS A 46 -11.43 -3.88 1.09
N GLU A 47 -11.68 -5.08 0.60
CA GLU A 47 -11.78 -5.34 -0.83
C GLU A 47 -12.98 -4.64 -1.47
N SER A 48 -14.05 -4.41 -0.72
CA SER A 48 -15.22 -3.67 -1.19
C SER A 48 -14.95 -2.16 -1.37
N ILE A 49 -14.03 -1.58 -0.61
CA ILE A 49 -13.74 -0.13 -0.64
C ILE A 49 -12.53 0.19 -1.50
N TRP A 50 -11.44 -0.56 -1.31
CA TRP A 50 -10.19 -0.33 -2.01
C TRP A 50 -9.98 -1.27 -3.20
N GLY A 51 -10.98 -2.09 -3.52
CA GLY A 51 -10.90 -3.12 -4.55
C GLY A 51 -10.13 -4.36 -4.05
N LEU A 52 -10.19 -5.44 -4.83
CA LEU A 52 -9.34 -6.60 -4.61
C LEU A 52 -7.88 -6.13 -4.52
N SER A 53 -7.23 -6.45 -3.40
CA SER A 53 -5.78 -6.31 -3.31
C SER A 53 -5.19 -7.19 -4.40
N ASP A 54 -4.76 -6.57 -5.49
CA ASP A 54 -4.19 -7.29 -6.63
C ASP A 54 -2.86 -7.89 -6.15
N GLU A 55 -2.90 -9.13 -5.62
CA GLU A 55 -1.73 -9.82 -5.09
C GLU A 55 -0.65 -10.03 -6.17
N THR A 56 -1.03 -9.86 -7.44
CA THR A 56 -0.12 -9.88 -8.59
C THR A 56 0.64 -8.58 -8.76
N LYS A 57 0.30 -7.52 -8.01
CA LYS A 57 0.98 -6.22 -8.02
C LYS A 57 1.49 -5.87 -6.62
N LYS A 58 2.71 -5.36 -6.59
CA LYS A 58 3.39 -4.86 -5.39
C LYS A 58 3.83 -3.44 -5.69
N GLY A 59 4.15 -2.66 -4.66
CA GLY A 59 4.61 -1.30 -4.88
C GLY A 59 5.20 -0.64 -3.65
N ALA A 60 5.85 0.49 -3.89
CA ALA A 60 6.44 1.36 -2.87
C ALA A 60 6.06 2.81 -3.14
N VAL A 61 5.75 3.53 -2.06
CA VAL A 61 5.53 4.97 -2.07
C VAL A 61 6.81 5.65 -1.59
N VAL A 62 7.35 6.55 -2.39
CA VAL A 62 8.62 7.24 -2.13
C VAL A 62 8.53 8.71 -2.58
N ASN A 63 9.46 9.55 -2.15
CA ASN A 63 9.55 10.92 -2.70
C ASN A 63 9.97 10.90 -4.18
N GLU A 64 9.68 11.97 -4.93
CA GLU A 64 9.92 12.04 -6.39
C GLU A 64 11.40 11.81 -6.80
N LYS A 65 12.34 12.31 -6.00
CA LYS A 65 13.78 12.16 -6.25
C LYS A 65 14.20 10.68 -6.17
N VAL A 66 13.74 9.99 -5.13
CA VAL A 66 13.97 8.55 -4.92
C VAL A 66 13.22 7.74 -5.99
N ALA A 67 12.01 8.15 -6.35
CA ALA A 67 11.20 7.49 -7.37
C ALA A 67 11.89 7.43 -8.72
N SER A 68 12.54 8.53 -9.12
CA SER A 68 13.28 8.63 -10.38
C SER A 68 14.48 7.66 -10.41
N LYS A 69 15.19 7.55 -9.29
CA LYS A 69 16.33 6.61 -9.15
C LYS A 69 15.86 5.15 -9.17
N ILE A 70 14.79 4.82 -8.45
CA ILE A 70 14.21 3.47 -8.43
C ILE A 70 13.74 3.08 -9.82
N SER A 71 12.98 3.96 -10.50
CA SER A 71 12.48 3.72 -11.86
C SER A 71 13.61 3.42 -12.85
N LYS A 72 14.71 4.17 -12.77
CA LYS A 72 15.89 3.93 -13.60
C LYS A 72 16.49 2.55 -13.34
N LYS A 73 16.77 2.21 -12.07
CA LYS A 73 17.34 0.89 -11.72
C LYS A 73 16.40 -0.28 -12.09
N LEU A 74 15.08 -0.12 -11.93
CA LEU A 74 14.09 -1.11 -12.37
C LEU A 74 14.14 -1.32 -13.89
N SER A 75 14.23 -0.23 -14.66
CA SER A 75 14.39 -0.28 -16.11
C SER A 75 15.69 -0.98 -16.53
N ASP A 76 16.81 -0.64 -15.89
CA ASP A 76 18.13 -1.25 -16.17
C ASP A 76 18.12 -2.77 -15.91
N ASN A 77 17.32 -3.22 -14.93
CA ASN A 77 17.13 -4.64 -14.59
C ASN A 77 15.99 -5.31 -15.37
N LYS A 78 15.40 -4.63 -16.37
CA LYS A 78 14.29 -5.14 -17.19
C LYS A 78 13.07 -5.57 -16.37
N ILE A 79 12.80 -4.92 -15.24
CA ILE A 79 11.63 -5.17 -14.41
C ILE A 79 10.50 -4.23 -14.87
N PRO A 80 9.37 -4.75 -15.38
CA PRO A 80 8.23 -3.92 -15.74
C PRO A 80 7.61 -3.26 -14.50
N PHE A 81 7.44 -1.95 -14.56
CA PHE A 81 6.83 -1.15 -13.50
C PHE A 81 5.87 -0.10 -14.08
N LYS A 82 5.01 0.43 -13.22
CA LYS A 82 4.20 1.63 -13.43
C LYS A 82 4.55 2.63 -12.35
N ILE A 83 4.52 3.91 -12.70
CA ILE A 83 4.70 5.01 -11.74
C ILE A 83 3.50 5.95 -11.83
N SER A 84 2.99 6.34 -10.67
CA SER A 84 1.96 7.35 -10.50
C SER A 84 2.50 8.45 -9.59
N HIS A 85 2.26 9.70 -9.96
CA HIS A 85 2.69 10.87 -9.22
C HIS A 85 1.49 11.49 -8.51
N GLU A 86 1.62 11.72 -7.22
CA GLU A 86 0.65 12.42 -6.36
C GLU A 86 1.40 13.52 -5.59
N GLU A 87 0.72 14.55 -5.09
CA GLU A 87 1.39 15.73 -4.53
C GLU A 87 2.49 15.39 -3.50
N GLY A 88 3.76 15.58 -3.89
CA GLY A 88 4.94 15.33 -3.06
C GLY A 88 5.40 13.87 -2.94
N THR A 89 4.68 12.91 -3.54
CA THR A 89 5.04 11.49 -3.49
C THR A 89 4.81 10.76 -4.82
N SER A 90 5.57 9.70 -5.06
CA SER A 90 5.39 8.84 -6.22
C SER A 90 5.18 7.40 -5.77
N THR A 91 4.18 6.77 -6.35
CA THR A 91 3.87 5.36 -6.16
C THR A 91 4.42 4.57 -7.33
N ILE A 92 5.38 3.68 -7.06
CA ILE A 92 5.92 2.75 -8.05
C ILE A 92 5.31 1.38 -7.80
N THR A 93 4.70 0.80 -8.82
CA THR A 93 4.10 -0.54 -8.77
C THR A 93 4.75 -1.48 -9.78
N TRP A 94 4.97 -2.74 -9.40
CA TRP A 94 5.53 -3.81 -10.24
C TRP A 94 4.73 -5.10 -10.05
N ASN A 95 4.95 -6.07 -10.94
CA ASN A 95 4.33 -7.39 -10.78
C ASN A 95 5.02 -8.19 -9.67
N ALA A 96 4.24 -8.87 -8.83
CA ALA A 96 4.71 -9.65 -7.70
C ALA A 96 5.73 -10.74 -8.07
N LYS A 97 5.73 -11.23 -9.31
CA LYS A 97 6.77 -12.16 -9.80
C LYS A 97 8.19 -11.60 -9.72
N TYR A 98 8.33 -10.27 -9.73
CA TYR A 98 9.61 -9.57 -9.63
C TYR A 98 9.88 -8.98 -8.24
N ASP A 99 9.02 -9.28 -7.26
CA ASP A 99 9.01 -8.56 -5.98
C ASP A 99 10.35 -8.62 -5.26
N LYS A 100 10.99 -9.78 -5.21
CA LYS A 100 12.30 -9.94 -4.57
C LYS A 100 13.37 -9.01 -5.19
N SER A 101 13.45 -8.97 -6.52
CA SER A 101 14.43 -8.14 -7.23
C SER A 101 14.08 -6.65 -7.15
N ALA A 102 12.80 -6.32 -7.29
CA ALA A 102 12.32 -4.94 -7.20
C ALA A 102 12.53 -4.36 -5.80
N MET A 103 12.20 -5.11 -4.75
CA MET A 103 12.40 -4.71 -3.36
C MET A 103 13.88 -4.53 -3.01
N GLN A 104 14.77 -5.36 -3.55
CA GLN A 104 16.21 -5.17 -3.38
C GLN A 104 16.65 -3.82 -3.97
N ILE A 105 16.24 -3.51 -5.20
CA ILE A 105 16.52 -2.22 -5.85
C ILE A 105 15.98 -1.05 -5.03
N VAL A 106 14.73 -1.15 -4.56
CA VAL A 106 14.10 -0.13 -3.71
C VAL A 106 14.93 0.10 -2.45
N SER A 107 15.31 -0.98 -1.75
CA SER A 107 16.10 -0.89 -0.53
C SER A 107 17.49 -0.28 -0.78
N ASP A 108 18.15 -0.63 -1.88
CA ASP A 108 19.48 -0.12 -2.21
C ASP A 108 19.43 1.37 -2.51
N VAL A 109 18.42 1.83 -3.26
CA VAL A 109 18.25 3.25 -3.58
C VAL A 109 17.89 4.08 -2.35
N ILE A 110 17.03 3.56 -1.46
CA ILE A 110 16.68 4.25 -0.21
C ILE A 110 17.93 4.41 0.66
N ARG A 111 18.72 3.35 0.84
CA ARG A 111 19.98 3.42 1.60
C ARG A 111 21.00 4.40 1.01
N GLU A 112 21.07 4.50 -0.32
CA GLU A 112 21.93 5.49 -1.00
C GLU A 112 21.42 6.93 -0.82
N ALA A 113 20.12 7.13 -0.59
CA ALA A 113 19.54 8.45 -0.40
C ALA A 113 19.63 8.97 1.05
N GLU A 114 19.85 8.07 2.01
CA GLU A 114 20.05 8.38 3.44
C GLU A 114 21.53 8.63 3.81
N LYS A 115 22.46 8.45 2.86
CA LYS A 115 23.88 8.80 2.98
C LYS A 115 24.17 10.20 2.45
#